data_AF-A0A960UUU5-F1
#
_entry.id   AF-A0A960UUU5-F1
#
_cell.length_a   1.000
_cell.length_b   1.000
_cell.length_c   1.000
_cell.angle_alpha   90.00
_cell.angle_beta   90.00
_cell.angle_gamma   90.00
#
_symmetry.space_group_name_H-M   'P 1'
#
loop_
_entity.id
_entity.type
_entity.pdbx_description
1 polymer ?
#
loop_
_entity_poly.entity_id
_entity_poly.type
_entity_poly.pdbx_seq_one_letter_code
_entity_poly.pdbx_strand_id
1 'polypeptide(L)' 'VIDDFGIHRESDWVNQTLYDLIDSRYEKSLITILTSNEPMESWKGLFGGRLYSRLRQICIEIHLDGADYRLRESRSIS' A
#
# COMPACT_ATOMS: atom_id res chain seq x y z
N VAL A 1 -8.26 -2.24 6.31
CA VAL A 1 -7.68 -1.20 5.43
C VAL A 1 -6.29 -0.89 5.98
N ILE A 2 -5.28 -0.78 5.13
CA ILE A 2 -3.91 -0.40 5.50
C ILE A 2 -3.59 0.87 4.74
N ASP A 3 -3.26 1.93 5.48
CA ASP A 3 -2.97 3.24 4.92
C ASP A 3 -1.47 3.46 4.70
N ASP A 4 -1.12 4.37 3.79
CA ASP A 4 0.27 4.79 3.50
C ASP A 4 1.25 3.62 3.28
N PHE A 5 0.78 2.58 2.58
CA PHE A 5 1.54 1.35 2.36
C PHE A 5 2.84 1.63 1.59
N GLY A 6 3.95 1.15 2.15
CA GLY A 6 5.26 1.25 1.51
C GLY A 6 6.04 2.54 1.80
N ILE A 7 5.49 3.49 2.57
CA ILE A 7 6.15 4.76 2.94
C ILE A 7 7.16 4.56 4.08
N HIS A 8 6.80 3.81 5.13
CA HIS A 8 7.65 3.61 6.31
C HIS A 8 8.44 2.29 6.22
N ARG A 9 9.66 2.34 5.66
CA ARG A 9 10.54 1.17 5.49
C ARG A 9 11.81 1.25 6.35
N GLU A 10 11.68 1.71 7.60
CA GLU A 10 12.84 2.13 8.39
C GLU A 10 13.50 1.02 9.23
N SER A 11 12.86 -0.16 9.40
CA SER A 11 13.51 -1.29 10.09
C SER A 11 13.11 -2.67 9.58
N ASP A 12 14.00 -3.65 9.77
CA ASP A 12 13.76 -5.07 9.46
C ASP A 12 12.55 -5.64 10.19
N TRP A 13 12.30 -5.19 11.42
CA TRP A 13 11.13 -5.60 12.19
C TRP A 13 9.81 -5.10 11.57
N VAL A 14 9.78 -3.85 11.09
CA VAL A 14 8.61 -3.29 10.40
C VAL A 14 8.34 -4.11 9.13
N ASN A 15 9.38 -4.44 8.38
CA ASN A 15 9.29 -5.25 7.17
C ASN A 15 8.72 -6.66 7.48
N GLN A 16 9.26 -7.36 8.47
CA GLN A 16 8.76 -8.68 8.85
C GLN A 16 7.28 -8.63 9.27
N THR A 17 6.91 -7.64 10.09
CA THR A 17 5.53 -7.45 10.54
C THR A 17 4.57 -7.21 9.38
N LEU A 18 4.97 -6.39 8.41
CA LEU A 18 4.21 -6.13 7.19
C LEU A 18 4.02 -7.40 6.36
N TYR A 19 5.08 -8.19 6.22
CA TYR A 19 5.03 -9.45 5.50
C TYR A 19 4.05 -10.43 6.17
N ASP A 20 4.17 -10.65 7.48
CA ASP A 20 3.32 -11.58 8.23
C ASP A 20 1.84 -11.15 8.19
N LEU A 21 1.59 -9.84 8.26
CA LEU A 21 0.24 -9.28 8.13
C LEU A 21 -0.37 -9.60 6.76
N ILE A 22 0.34 -9.27 5.67
CA ILE A 22 -0.17 -9.51 4.31
C ILE A 22 -0.33 -11.01 4.05
N ASP A 23 0.61 -11.84 4.52
CA ASP A 23 0.53 -13.29 4.37
C ASP A 23 -0.72 -13.85 5.06
N SER A 24 -0.97 -13.48 6.32
CA SER A 24 -2.13 -13.99 7.05
C SER A 24 -3.46 -13.57 6.41
N ARG A 25 -3.54 -12.35 5.85
CA ARG A 25 -4.73 -11.89 5.14
C ARG A 25 -4.95 -12.63 3.82
N TYR A 26 -3.86 -12.89 3.10
CA TYR A 26 -3.87 -13.68 1.88
C TYR A 26 -4.34 -15.12 2.16
N GLU A 27 -3.74 -15.81 3.13
CA GLU A 27 -4.09 -17.20 3.51
C GLU A 27 -5.56 -17.35 3.93
N LYS A 28 -6.09 -16.34 4.64
CA LYS A 28 -7.48 -16.32 5.11
C LYS A 28 -8.46 -15.72 4.10
N SER A 29 -8.00 -15.36 2.90
CA SER A 29 -8.82 -14.71 1.86
C SER A 29 -9.61 -13.51 2.37
N LEU A 30 -8.99 -12.69 3.24
CA LEU A 30 -9.65 -11.53 3.83
C LEU A 30 -9.63 -10.35 2.86
N ILE A 31 -10.76 -9.64 2.74
CA ILE A 31 -10.89 -8.40 1.97
C ILE A 31 -9.78 -7.44 2.39
N THR A 32 -8.91 -7.04 1.46
CA THR A 32 -7.74 -6.21 1.76
C THR A 32 -7.77 -4.97 0.88
N ILE A 33 -7.77 -3.80 1.53
CA ILE A 33 -7.71 -2.49 0.90
C ILE A 33 -6.42 -1.83 1.38
N LEU A 34 -5.61 -1.40 0.42
CA LEU A 34 -4.35 -0.70 0.62
C LEU A 34 -4.44 0.66 -0.06
N THR A 35 -3.92 1.70 0.59
CA THR A 35 -3.70 3.02 -0.01
C THR A 35 -2.21 3.32 0.01
N SER A 36 -1.72 3.94 -1.05
CA SER A 36 -0.30 4.29 -1.20
C SER A 36 -0.14 5.46 -2.17
N ASN A 37 0.91 6.24 -1.96
CA ASN A 37 1.36 7.27 -2.90
C ASN A 37 2.30 6.70 -3.97
N GLU A 38 2.70 5.44 -3.85
CA GLU A 38 3.57 4.75 -4.80
C GLU A 38 2.79 3.71 -5.61
N PRO A 39 3.12 3.50 -6.90
CA PRO A 39 2.49 2.46 -7.70
C PRO A 39 2.85 1.07 -7.19
N MET A 40 1.98 0.09 -7.42
CA MET A 40 2.16 -1.30 -6.97
C MET A 40 3.45 -1.92 -7.52
N GLU A 41 3.83 -1.56 -8.73
CA GLU A 41 5.10 -1.88 -9.40
C GLU A 41 6.33 -1.62 -8.52
N SER A 42 6.31 -0.56 -7.70
CA SER A 42 7.42 -0.19 -6.82
C SER A 42 7.69 -1.25 -5.72
N TRP A 43 6.76 -2.18 -5.51
CA TRP A 43 6.83 -3.21 -4.48
C TRP A 43 7.43 -4.53 -5.00
N LYS A 44 7.78 -4.64 -6.28
CA LYS A 44 8.35 -5.87 -6.88
C LYS A 44 9.60 -6.37 -6.15
N GLY A 45 10.42 -5.46 -5.62
CA GLY A 45 11.62 -5.79 -4.85
C GLY A 45 11.36 -6.20 -3.39
N LEU A 46 10.15 -5.99 -2.88
CA LEU A 46 9.84 -6.27 -1.48
C LEU A 46 9.75 -7.79 -1.23
N PHE A 47 10.46 -8.25 -0.20
CA PHE A 47 10.42 -9.66 0.25
C PHE A 47 10.66 -10.67 -0.87
N GLY A 48 11.61 -10.36 -1.77
CA GLY A 48 11.93 -11.21 -2.92
C GLY A 48 10.76 -11.37 -3.90
N GLY A 49 9.84 -10.40 -3.96
CA GLY A 49 8.69 -10.39 -4.86
C GLY A 49 7.49 -11.24 -4.42
N ARG A 50 7.60 -12.00 -3.34
CA ARG A 50 6.48 -12.84 -2.84
C ARG A 50 5.28 -12.01 -2.41
N LEU A 51 5.54 -10.90 -1.71
CA LEU A 51 4.49 -9.98 -1.27
C LEU A 51 3.78 -9.36 -2.47
N TYR A 52 4.54 -8.90 -3.48
CA TYR A 52 3.97 -8.37 -4.71
C TYR A 52 3.06 -9.40 -5.42
N SER A 53 3.51 -10.65 -5.54
CA SER A 53 2.72 -11.73 -6.17
C SER A 53 1.37 -11.96 -5.46
N ARG A 54 1.37 -12.06 -4.12
CA ARG A 54 0.16 -12.26 -3.32
C ARG A 54 -0.81 -11.09 -3.46
N LEU A 55 -0.31 -9.86 -3.37
CA LEU A 55 -1.13 -8.67 -3.52
C LEU A 55 -1.72 -8.56 -4.93
N ARG A 56 -0.95 -8.85 -5.99
CA ARG A 56 -1.45 -8.88 -7.37
C ARG A 56 -2.57 -9.89 -7.60
N GLN A 57 -2.62 -10.95 -6.80
CA GLN A 57 -3.67 -11.96 -6.89
C GLN A 57 -4.97 -11.52 -6.20
N ILE A 58 -4.89 -10.76 -5.10
CA ILE A 58 -6.05 -10.42 -4.26
C ILE A 58 -6.49 -8.96 -4.36
N CYS A 59 -5.69 -8.10 -5.00
CA CYS A 59 -5.97 -6.67 -5.14
C CYS A 59 -6.05 -6.27 -6.61
N ILE A 60 -6.89 -5.28 -6.87
CA ILE A 60 -6.96 -4.54 -8.14
C ILE A 60 -6.35 -3.18 -7.88
N GLU A 61 -5.38 -2.78 -8.69
CA GLU A 61 -4.77 -1.46 -8.60
C GLU A 61 -5.70 -0.41 -9.21
N ILE A 62 -5.95 0.67 -8.46
CA ILE A 62 -6.75 1.81 -8.89
C ILE A 62 -5.87 3.05 -8.75
N HIS A 63 -5.50 3.65 -9.88
CA HIS A 63 -4.76 4.91 -9.87
C HIS A 63 -5.72 6.07 -9.68
N LEU A 64 -5.45 6.91 -8.69
CA LEU A 64 -6.24 8.10 -8.39
C LEU A 64 -5.47 9.35 -8.83
N ASP A 65 -5.84 9.86 -10.00
CA ASP A 65 -5.32 11.13 -10.50
C ASP A 65 -6.13 12.29 -9.91
N GLY A 66 -5.48 13.16 -9.14
CA GLY A 66 -6.13 14.30 -8.54
C GLY A 66 -5.16 15.28 -7.90
N ALA A 67 -5.50 16.57 -7.96
CA ALA A 67 -4.80 17.57 -7.17
C ALA A 67 -5.05 17.33 -5.67
N ASP A 68 -4.05 17.60 -4.84
CA ASP A 68 -4.19 17.49 -3.38
C ASP A 68 -5.42 18.29 -2.91
N TYR A 69 -6.38 17.55 -2.36
CA TYR A 69 -7.63 18.12 -1.88
C TYR A 69 -7.40 19.11 -0.72
N ARG A 70 -6.41 18.87 0.14
CA ARG A 70 -6.06 19.75 1.28
C ARG A 70 -5.60 21.13 0.80
N LEU A 71 -5.01 21.21 -0.40
CA LEU A 71 -4.58 22.48 -1.01
C LEU A 71 -5.70 23.23 -1.73
N ARG A 72 -6.86 22.60 -1.97
CA ARG A 72 -8.01 23.26 -2.60
C ARG A 72 -8.76 24.15 -1.60
N GLU A 73 -8.85 23.73 -0.33
CA GLU A 73 -9.51 24.53 0.71
C GLU A 73 -8.70 25.78 1.10
N SER A 74 -7.36 25.70 1.11
CA SER A 74 -6.50 26.84 1.43
C SER A 74 -6.57 27.98 0.42
N ARG A 75 -6.96 27.71 -0.84
CA ARG A 75 -7.16 28.73 -1.89
C ARG A 75 -8.52 29.42 -1.85
N SER A 76 -9.53 28.90 -1.13
CA SER A 76 -10.83 29.56 -1.00
C SER A 76 -10.91 30.58 0.14
N ILE A 77 -9.87 30.66 0.99
CA ILE A 77 -9.81 31.55 2.15
C ILE A 77 -8.83 32.71 1.92
N SER A 78 -8.26 32.85 0.71
CA SER A 78 -7.30 33.90 0.39
C SER A 78 -7.77 34.84 -0.71
#